data_AF-A0A5M9M7U0-F1
#
_entry.id   AF-A0A5M9M7U0-F1
#
_cell.length_a   1.000
_cell.length_b   1.000
_cell.length_c   1.000
_cell.angle_alpha   90.00
_cell.angle_beta   90.00
_cell.angle_gamma   90.00
#
_symmetry.space_group_name_H-M   'P 1'
#
loop_
_entity.id
_entity.type
_entity.pdbx_description
1 polymer ?
#
loop_
_entity_poly.entity_id
_entity_poly.type
_entity_poly.pdbx_seq_one_letter_code
_entity_poly.pdbx_strand_id
1 'polypeptide(L)'
;MGKYWSDAELIVAVYFTSRGFTEAAVSQILHARGFRRSYDAVYRKIKDIRNKHPVLQAKDQDWDINAVDLWLDELSLDHQTVNHLICCSDLEATIAAKHGVAESILEKLERSNWRWMA
;
A
#
# COMPACT_ATOMS: atom_id res chain seq x y z
N MET A 1 -0.49 -0.65 23.77
CA MET A 1 0.53 -1.14 22.84
C MET A 1 0.26 -0.57 21.45
N GLY A 2 1.30 -0.01 20.81
CA GLY A 2 1.33 0.27 19.35
C GLY A 2 0.74 1.57 18.81
N LYS A 3 0.83 2.72 19.50
CA LYS A 3 0.36 4.01 18.91
C LYS A 3 1.24 4.52 17.77
N TYR A 4 2.53 4.23 17.80
CA TYR A 4 3.48 4.69 16.80
C TYR A 4 3.58 3.70 15.66
N TRP A 5 3.42 4.19 14.44
CA TRP A 5 3.74 3.48 13.19
C TRP A 5 5.13 3.92 12.76
N SER A 6 6.01 2.99 12.43
CA SER A 6 7.28 3.34 11.79
C SER A 6 7.04 3.71 10.32
N ASP A 7 7.99 4.42 9.72
CA ASP A 7 7.95 4.76 8.29
C ASP A 7 7.89 3.48 7.43
N ALA A 8 8.57 2.42 7.85
CA ALA A 8 8.50 1.12 7.17
C ALA A 8 7.09 0.52 7.18
N GLU A 9 6.40 0.56 8.33
CA GLU A 9 5.00 0.09 8.41
C GLU A 9 4.07 0.94 7.55
N LEU A 10 4.32 2.26 7.50
CA LEU A 10 3.53 3.19 6.71
C LEU A 10 3.69 2.95 5.22
N ILE A 11 4.92 2.78 4.75
CA ILE A 11 5.25 2.50 3.35
C ILE A 11 4.53 1.24 2.89
N VAL A 12 4.69 0.14 3.63
CA VAL A 12 4.03 -1.13 3.31
C VAL A 12 2.52 -0.95 3.28
N ALA A 13 1.92 -0.33 4.30
CA ALA A 13 0.47 -0.18 4.36
C ALA A 13 -0.09 0.67 3.22
N VAL A 14 0.49 1.84 2.97
CA VAL A 14 0.02 2.76 1.93
C VAL A 14 0.24 2.17 0.54
N TYR A 15 1.42 1.61 0.28
CA TYR A 15 1.74 1.02 -1.02
C TYR A 15 0.75 -0.09 -1.39
N PHE A 16 0.65 -1.14 -0.57
CA PHE A 16 -0.20 -2.29 -0.90
C PHE A 16 -1.68 -1.91 -0.92
N THR A 17 -2.17 -1.07 -0.01
CA THR A 17 -3.57 -0.62 -0.07
C THR A 17 -3.85 0.22 -1.33
N SER A 18 -2.90 1.06 -1.77
CA SER A 18 -3.08 1.82 -3.02
C SER A 18 -3.16 0.92 -4.26
N ARG A 19 -2.55 -0.27 -4.20
CA ARG A 19 -2.54 -1.26 -5.30
C ARG A 19 -3.79 -2.13 -5.35
N GLY A 20 -4.67 -2.00 -4.36
CA GLY A 20 -5.92 -2.76 -4.29
C GLY A 20 -5.91 -3.92 -3.31
N PHE A 21 -4.86 -4.06 -2.49
CA PHE A 21 -4.90 -5.02 -1.39
C PHE A 21 -5.90 -4.55 -0.32
N THR A 22 -6.70 -5.48 0.20
CA THR A 22 -7.59 -5.21 1.33
C THR A 22 -6.79 -4.96 2.61
N GLU A 23 -7.39 -4.29 3.59
CA GLU A 23 -6.75 -4.07 4.90
C GLU A 23 -6.42 -5.38 5.62
N ALA A 24 -7.21 -6.44 5.37
CA ALA A 24 -6.96 -7.78 5.88
C ALA A 24 -5.73 -8.44 5.21
N ALA A 25 -5.56 -8.24 3.89
CA ALA A 25 -4.38 -8.70 3.16
C ALA A 25 -3.14 -7.94 3.62
N VAL A 26 -3.22 -6.61 3.73
CA VAL A 26 -2.12 -5.76 4.22
C VAL A 26 -1.74 -6.10 5.66
N SER A 27 -2.71 -6.38 6.53
CA SER A 27 -2.45 -6.87 7.90
C SER A 27 -1.64 -8.17 7.89
N GLN A 28 -1.92 -9.09 6.96
CA GLN A 28 -1.15 -10.33 6.82
C GLN A 28 0.26 -10.08 6.27
N ILE A 29 0.42 -9.17 5.30
CA ILE A 29 1.74 -8.77 4.76
C ILE A 29 2.60 -8.15 5.87
N LEU A 30 2.04 -7.21 6.62
CA LEU A 30 2.71 -6.58 7.76
C LEU A 30 3.15 -7.63 8.78
N HIS A 31 2.27 -8.57 9.13
CA HIS A 31 2.59 -9.64 10.08
C HIS A 31 3.72 -10.54 9.59
N ALA A 32 3.70 -10.94 8.32
CA ALA A 32 4.76 -11.76 7.72
C ALA A 32 6.12 -11.05 7.72
N ARG A 33 6.12 -9.71 7.73
CA ARG A 33 7.33 -8.86 7.80
C ARG A 33 7.71 -8.45 9.23
N GLY A 34 7.06 -9.04 10.24
CA GLY A 34 7.36 -8.79 11.66
C GLY A 34 6.56 -7.65 12.30
N PHE A 35 5.68 -6.98 11.55
CA PHE A 35 4.84 -5.89 12.05
C PHE A 35 3.46 -6.39 12.50
N ARG A 36 3.16 -6.31 13.79
CA ARG A 36 1.87 -6.77 14.32
C ARG A 36 0.82 -5.65 14.26
N ARG A 37 0.08 -5.60 13.15
CA ARG A 37 -1.08 -4.70 12.96
C ARG A 37 -2.33 -5.50 12.64
N SER A 38 -3.43 -5.22 13.34
CA SER A 38 -4.75 -5.76 12.99
C SER A 38 -5.32 -5.05 11.77
N TYR A 39 -6.29 -5.68 11.10
CA TYR A 39 -7.00 -5.07 9.97
C TYR A 39 -7.64 -3.71 10.37
N ASP A 40 -8.23 -3.61 11.57
CA ASP A 40 -8.79 -2.35 12.08
C ASP A 40 -7.74 -1.25 12.24
N ALA A 41 -6.53 -1.63 12.66
CA ALA A 41 -5.44 -0.67 12.81
C ALA A 41 -4.99 -0.15 11.45
N VAL A 42 -4.89 -1.04 10.44
CA VAL A 42 -4.60 -0.66 9.05
C VAL A 42 -5.68 0.28 8.52
N TYR A 43 -6.96 -0.10 8.63
CA TYR A 43 -8.09 0.71 8.18
C TYR A 43 -8.08 2.12 8.78
N ARG A 44 -7.96 2.23 10.11
CA ARG A 44 -7.91 3.54 10.79
C ARG A 44 -6.71 4.37 10.34
N LYS A 45 -5.57 3.73 10.14
CA LYS A 45 -4.35 4.43 9.73
C LYS A 45 -4.44 4.94 8.29
N ILE A 46 -4.94 4.12 7.39
CA ILE A 46 -5.20 4.52 6.00
C ILE A 46 -6.20 5.67 5.92
N LYS A 47 -7.29 5.60 6.69
CA LYS A 47 -8.27 6.68 6.77
C LYS A 47 -7.65 7.99 7.26
N ASP A 48 -6.82 7.94 8.29
CA ASP A 48 -6.07 9.10 8.81
C ASP A 48 -5.14 9.70 7.75
N ILE A 49 -4.39 8.86 7.02
CA ILE A 49 -3.49 9.31 5.94
C ILE A 49 -4.26 9.99 4.81
N ARG A 50 -5.35 9.38 4.34
CA ARG A 50 -6.19 9.94 3.27
C ARG A 50 -6.78 11.30 3.67
N ASN A 51 -7.21 11.45 4.93
CA ASN A 51 -7.72 12.73 5.43
C ASN A 51 -6.63 13.80 5.54
N LYS A 52 -5.41 13.42 5.93
CA LYS A 52 -4.27 14.34 6.09
C LYS A 52 -3.63 14.73 4.76
N HIS A 53 -3.66 13.83 3.78
CA HIS A 53 -3.07 14.03 2.47
C HIS A 53 -4.13 13.82 1.38
N PRO A 54 -5.05 14.78 1.17
CA PRO A 54 -6.05 14.70 0.11
C PRO A 54 -5.45 14.52 -1.29
N VAL A 55 -4.21 14.99 -1.49
CA VAL A 55 -3.45 14.85 -2.74
C VAL A 55 -3.18 13.39 -3.14
N LEU A 56 -3.25 12.44 -2.21
CA LEU A 56 -3.08 11.01 -2.50
C LEU A 56 -4.35 10.36 -3.08
N GLN A 57 -5.43 11.12 -3.22
CA GLN A 57 -6.72 10.62 -3.69
C GLN A 57 -7.02 11.14 -5.09
N ALA A 58 -7.47 10.22 -5.96
CA ALA A 58 -8.01 10.55 -7.26
C ALA A 58 -9.43 11.16 -7.13
N LYS A 59 -9.97 11.67 -8.23
CA LYS A 59 -11.26 12.38 -8.27
C LYS A 59 -12.46 11.54 -7.81
N ASP A 60 -12.35 10.22 -7.87
CA ASP A 60 -13.35 9.24 -7.47
C ASP A 60 -13.18 8.75 -6.02
N GLN A 61 -12.28 9.37 -5.25
CA GLN A 61 -11.90 8.91 -3.91
C GLN A 61 -11.22 7.53 -3.91
N ASP A 62 -10.72 7.04 -5.05
CA ASP A 62 -9.70 5.98 -5.04
C ASP A 62 -8.32 6.60 -4.81
N TRP A 63 -7.30 5.76 -4.65
CA TRP A 63 -5.90 6.18 -4.57
C TRP A 63 -5.41 6.69 -5.93
N ASP A 64 -4.74 7.84 -5.91
CA ASP A 64 -3.87 8.24 -7.01
C ASP A 64 -2.52 7.54 -6.84
N ILE A 65 -2.31 6.47 -7.61
CA ILE A 65 -1.11 5.63 -7.58
C ILE A 65 0.17 6.44 -7.80
N ASN A 66 0.13 7.45 -8.68
CA ASN A 66 1.30 8.26 -8.99
C ASN A 66 1.62 9.22 -7.85
N ALA A 67 0.58 9.84 -7.24
CA ALA A 67 0.76 10.69 -6.08
C ALA A 67 1.27 9.89 -4.87
N VAL A 68 0.82 8.64 -4.72
CA VAL A 68 1.34 7.72 -3.69
C VAL A 68 2.81 7.42 -3.92
N ASP A 69 3.22 7.09 -5.13
CA ASP A 69 4.63 6.74 -5.41
C ASP A 69 5.55 7.93 -5.15
N LEU A 70 5.18 9.11 -5.62
CA LEU A 70 5.91 10.34 -5.34
C LEU A 70 5.99 10.63 -3.84
N TRP A 71 4.88 10.44 -3.12
CA TRP A 71 4.85 10.63 -1.67
C TRP A 71 5.73 9.62 -0.93
N LEU A 72 5.83 8.37 -1.40
CA LEU A 72 6.71 7.37 -0.83
C LEU A 72 8.19 7.70 -1.07
N ASP A 73 8.53 8.27 -2.22
CA ASP A 73 9.89 8.73 -2.53
C ASP A 73 10.31 9.95 -1.69
N GLU A 74 9.36 10.74 -1.19
CA GLU A 74 9.60 11.88 -0.30
C GLU A 74 9.82 11.48 1.17
N LEU A 75 9.58 10.21 1.53
CA LEU A 75 9.78 9.74 2.90
C LEU A 75 11.27 9.65 3.27
N SER A 76 11.58 9.73 4.57
CA SER A 76 12.94 9.81 5.08
C SER A 76 13.80 8.53 4.92
N LEU A 77 13.31 7.51 4.22
CA LEU A 77 14.04 6.28 3.95
C LEU A 77 14.77 6.39 2.61
N ASP A 78 15.94 5.74 2.51
CA ASP A 78 16.64 5.67 1.24
C ASP A 78 15.88 4.81 0.22
N HIS A 79 16.10 5.08 -1.06
CA HIS A 79 15.39 4.45 -2.17
C HIS A 79 15.53 2.92 -2.18
N GLN A 80 16.67 2.37 -1.75
CA GLN A 80 16.87 0.92 -1.69
C GLN A 80 16.01 0.30 -0.60
N THR A 81 15.91 0.94 0.57
CA THR A 81 15.01 0.53 1.65
C THR A 81 13.56 0.59 1.23
N VAL A 82 13.12 1.68 0.57
CA VAL A 82 11.74 1.80 0.06
C VAL A 82 11.45 0.67 -0.94
N ASN A 83 12.33 0.44 -1.92
CA ASN A 83 12.18 -0.64 -2.91
C ASN A 83 12.09 -2.03 -2.26
N HIS A 84 12.88 -2.30 -1.23
CA HIS A 84 12.80 -3.54 -0.49
C HIS A 84 11.44 -3.69 0.22
N LEU A 85 10.92 -2.60 0.80
CA LEU A 85 9.62 -2.57 1.48
C LEU A 85 8.43 -2.64 0.53
N ILE A 86 8.54 -2.22 -0.73
CA ILE A 86 7.43 -2.31 -1.68
C ILE A 86 7.57 -3.50 -2.65
N CYS A 87 8.67 -4.24 -2.56
CA CYS A 87 8.89 -5.44 -3.35
C CYS A 87 7.74 -6.43 -3.15
N CYS A 88 7.12 -6.82 -4.27
CA CYS A 88 6.09 -7.85 -4.33
C CYS A 88 6.78 -9.18 -4.61
N SER A 89 6.74 -10.08 -3.63
CA SER A 89 7.28 -11.44 -3.72
C SER A 89 6.16 -12.48 -3.84
N ASP A 90 6.53 -13.76 -3.95
CA ASP A 90 5.58 -14.88 -3.95
C ASP A 90 4.65 -14.88 -2.72
N LEU A 91 5.12 -14.31 -1.60
CA LEU A 91 4.33 -14.13 -0.40
C LEU A 91 3.13 -13.22 -0.66
N GLU A 92 3.35 -12.03 -1.21
CA GLU A 92 2.30 -11.06 -1.50
C GLU A 92 1.34 -11.58 -2.57
N ALA A 93 1.86 -12.28 -3.58
CA ALA A 93 1.03 -12.94 -4.60
C ALA A 93 0.11 -14.00 -3.98
N THR A 94 0.65 -14.83 -3.07
CA THR A 94 -0.13 -15.84 -2.33
C THR A 94 -1.20 -15.20 -1.45
N ILE A 95 -0.87 -14.10 -0.77
CA ILE A 95 -1.82 -13.34 0.04
C ILE A 95 -2.90 -12.73 -0.86
N ALA A 96 -2.55 -12.12 -1.99
CA ALA A 96 -3.51 -11.56 -2.93
C ALA A 96 -4.51 -12.61 -3.45
N ALA A 97 -4.01 -13.79 -3.82
CA ALA A 97 -4.83 -14.92 -4.26
C ALA A 97 -5.77 -15.41 -3.15
N LYS A 98 -5.26 -15.57 -1.91
CA LYS A 98 -6.06 -15.97 -0.74
C LYS A 98 -7.19 -15.00 -0.43
N HIS A 99 -6.99 -13.72 -0.68
CA HIS A 99 -8.01 -12.67 -0.46
C HIS A 99 -8.86 -12.39 -1.69
N GLY A 100 -8.66 -13.11 -2.81
CA GLY A 100 -9.44 -12.94 -4.03
C GLY A 100 -9.24 -11.58 -4.72
N VAL A 101 -8.10 -10.92 -4.50
CA VAL A 101 -7.81 -9.57 -5.06
C VAL A 101 -6.76 -9.57 -6.17
N ALA A 102 -6.14 -10.72 -6.47
CA ALA A 102 -5.04 -10.80 -7.43
C ALA A 102 -5.41 -10.26 -8.83
N GLU A 103 -6.56 -10.67 -9.39
CA GLU A 103 -7.02 -10.19 -10.71
C GLU A 103 -7.29 -8.69 -10.70
N SER A 104 -7.99 -8.18 -9.67
CA SER A 104 -8.28 -6.74 -9.54
C SER A 104 -7.01 -5.89 -9.41
N ILE A 105 -5.99 -6.39 -8.69
CA ILE A 105 -4.69 -5.73 -8.59
C ILE A 105 -4.03 -5.65 -9.97
N LEU A 106 -4.02 -6.75 -10.73
CA LEU A 106 -3.43 -6.79 -12.07
C LEU A 106 -4.12 -5.80 -13.02
N GLU A 107 -5.45 -5.81 -13.08
CA GLU A 107 -6.23 -4.86 -13.88
C GLU A 107 -5.92 -3.39 -13.51
N LYS A 108 -5.79 -3.11 -12.20
CA LYS A 108 -5.48 -1.76 -11.69
C LYS A 108 -4.07 -1.32 -12.09
N LEU A 109 -3.10 -2.23 -12.02
CA LEU A 109 -1.71 -1.96 -12.39
C LEU A 109 -1.56 -1.78 -13.90
N GLU A 110 -2.21 -2.61 -14.72
CA GLU A 110 -2.22 -2.46 -16.17
C GLU A 110 -2.79 -1.10 -16.57
N ARG A 111 -3.96 -0.72 -16.05
CA ARG A 111 -4.58 0.60 -16.33
C ARG A 111 -3.68 1.77 -15.97
N SER A 112 -2.92 1.65 -14.87
CA SER A 112 -1.96 2.65 -14.45
C SER A 112 -0.74 2.72 -15.37
N ASN A 113 -0.31 1.57 -15.92
CA ASN A 113 0.82 1.49 -16.86
C ASN A 113 0.46 2.05 -18.25
N TRP A 114 -0.77 1.84 -18.73
CA TRP A 114 -1.24 2.41 -20.00
C TRP A 114 -1.24 3.95 -20.01
N ARG A 115 -1.37 4.61 -18.85
CA ARG A 115 -1.25 6.07 -18.73
C ARG A 115 0.16 6.61 -19.03
N TRP A 116 1.19 5.77 -18.98
CA TRP A 116 2.58 6.15 -19.27
C TRP A 116 3.00 5.90 -20.73
N MET A 117 2.13 5.24 -21.52
CA MET A 117 2.37 4.94 -22.94
C MET A 117 1.55 5.84 -23.90
N ALA A 118 0.74 6.75 -23.36
CA ALA A 118 -0.07 7.72 -24.11
C ALA A 118 0.41 9.14 -23.83
#